data_AF-A0A0B2A9J9-F1
#
_entry.id   AF-A0A0B2A9J9-F1
#
_cell.length_a   1.000
_cell.length_b   1.000
_cell.length_c   1.000
_cell.angle_alpha   90.00
_cell.angle_beta   90.00
_cell.angle_gamma   90.00
#
_symmetry.space_group_name_H-M   'P 1'
#
loop_
_entity.id
_entity.type
_entity.pdbx_description
1 polymer ?
#
loop_
_entity_poly.entity_id
_entity_poly.type
_entity_poly.pdbx_seq_one_letter_code
_entity_poly.pdbx_strand_id
1 'polypeptide(L)'
;MTLWNAVLLASIVCVALKAIGYLVPARLIEAPRTARITDQLTVALLAALVAVQTLGAGQAIVVDARVPAVLVAAGLLMIRAPFLVVVIAAALVAALLRMLGWAA
;
A
#
# COMPACT_ATOMS: atom_id res chain seq x y z
N MET A 1 -15.36 15.19 21.63
CA MET A 1 -15.81 14.34 20.51
C MET A 1 -15.57 12.90 20.90
N THR A 2 -16.62 12.11 21.15
CA THR A 2 -16.46 10.69 21.48
C THR A 2 -16.07 9.92 20.21
N LEU A 3 -15.37 8.78 20.36
CA LEU A 3 -15.01 7.88 19.25
C LEU A 3 -16.23 7.57 18.38
N TRP A 4 -17.39 7.36 19.01
CA TRP A 4 -18.67 7.11 18.35
C TRP A 4 -19.14 8.26 17.46
N ASN A 5 -18.96 9.50 17.88
CA ASN A 5 -19.33 10.65 17.04
C ASN A 5 -18.46 10.73 15.79
N ALA A 6 -17.15 10.41 15.90
CA ALA A 6 -16.25 10.39 14.75
C ALA A 6 -16.60 9.26 13.76
N VAL A 7 -16.94 8.07 14.26
CA VAL A 7 -17.36 6.92 13.45
C VAL A 7 -18.66 7.22 12.70
N LEU A 8 -19.66 7.81 13.37
CA LEU A 8 -20.92 8.20 12.75
C LEU A 8 -20.70 9.26 11.68
N LEU A 9 -19.89 10.28 11.97
CA LEU A 9 -19.56 11.32 11.00
C LEU A 9 -18.85 10.74 9.76
N ALA A 10 -17.86 9.87 9.95
CA ALA A 10 -17.13 9.23 8.85
C ALA A 10 -18.05 8.35 7.98
N SER A 11 -18.97 7.61 8.61
CA SER A 11 -19.95 6.80 7.91
C SER A 11 -20.89 7.65 7.04
N ILE A 12 -21.39 8.77 7.59
CA ILE A 12 -22.23 9.72 6.85
C ILE A 12 -21.46 10.32 5.67
N VAL A 13 -20.19 10.72 5.88
CA VAL A 13 -19.33 11.27 4.83
C VAL A 13 -19.09 10.25 3.72
N CYS A 14 -18.83 8.98 4.04
CA CYS A 14 -18.70 7.92 3.04
C CYS A 14 -19.96 7.76 2.18
N VAL A 15 -21.15 7.76 2.80
CA VAL A 15 -22.42 7.66 2.08
C VAL A 15 -22.66 8.90 1.22
N ALA A 16 -22.42 10.09 1.76
CA ALA A 16 -22.56 11.35 1.03
C ALA A 16 -21.62 11.42 -0.19
N LEU A 17 -20.36 11.01 -0.03
CA LEU A 17 -19.39 10.94 -1.14
C LEU A 17 -19.84 9.96 -2.22
N LYS A 18 -20.37 8.79 -1.83
CA LYS A 18 -20.92 7.83 -2.78
C LYS A 18 -22.14 8.40 -3.53
N ALA A 19 -23.01 9.12 -2.83
CA ALA A 19 -24.17 9.79 -3.42
C ALA A 19 -23.76 10.88 -4.41
N ILE A 20 -22.78 11.72 -4.05
CA ILE A 20 -22.21 12.75 -4.93
C ILE A 20 -21.58 12.11 -6.17
N GLY A 21 -20.99 10.93 -6.05
CA GLY A 21 -20.47 10.16 -7.18
C GLY A 21 -21.49 9.90 -8.29
N TYR A 22 -22.78 9.74 -7.95
CA TYR A 22 -23.84 9.58 -8.96
C TYR A 22 -24.18 10.86 -9.73
N LEU A 23 -23.86 12.02 -9.17
CA LEU A 23 -24.06 13.32 -9.83
C LEU A 23 -22.91 13.66 -10.79
N VAL A 24 -21.82 12.88 -10.81
CA VAL A 24 -20.65 13.13 -11.65
C VAL A 24 -20.99 12.82 -13.12
N PRO A 25 -20.84 13.78 -14.03
CA PRO A 25 -21.11 13.58 -15.46
C PRO A 25 -20.18 12.53 -16.09
N ALA A 26 -20.75 11.59 -16.86
CA ALA A 26 -20.01 10.54 -17.59
C ALA A 26 -18.83 11.08 -18.45
N ARG A 27 -19.00 12.26 -19.06
CA ARG A 27 -17.96 12.94 -19.85
C ARG A 27 -16.63 13.18 -19.12
N LEU A 28 -16.64 13.29 -17.78
CA LEU A 28 -15.42 13.50 -16.99
C LEU A 28 -14.68 12.19 -16.71
N ILE A 29 -15.41 11.08 -16.67
CA ILE A 29 -14.89 9.73 -16.38
C ILE A 29 -14.39 9.05 -17.65
N GLU A 30 -15.08 9.25 -18.77
CA GLU A 30 -14.74 8.68 -20.09
C GLU A 30 -13.52 9.36 -20.74
N ALA A 31 -13.03 10.47 -20.19
CA ALA A 31 -11.82 11.09 -20.69
C ALA A 31 -10.63 10.13 -20.55
N PRO A 32 -9.80 9.96 -21.60
CA PRO A 32 -8.71 8.97 -21.62
C PRO A 32 -7.64 9.22 -20.54
N ARG A 33 -7.58 10.43 -19.98
CA ARG A 33 -6.69 10.76 -18.85
C ARG A 33 -7.25 10.25 -17.52
N THR A 34 -8.54 10.45 -17.25
CA THR A 34 -9.20 10.03 -16.00
C THR A 34 -9.20 8.50 -15.89
N ALA A 35 -9.51 7.80 -16.98
CA ALA A 35 -9.51 6.33 -17.02
C ALA A 35 -8.15 5.72 -16.65
N ARG A 36 -7.04 6.26 -17.18
CA ARG A 36 -5.68 5.79 -16.85
C ARG A 36 -5.33 6.01 -15.38
N ILE A 37 -5.71 7.15 -14.81
CA ILE A 37 -5.46 7.43 -13.39
C ILE A 37 -6.23 6.45 -12.53
N THR A 38 -7.51 6.21 -12.82
CA THR A 38 -8.34 5.28 -12.05
C THR A 38 -7.81 3.85 -12.10
N ASP A 39 -7.33 3.39 -13.27
CA ASP A 39 -6.75 2.06 -13.44
C ASP A 39 -5.47 1.87 -12.60
N GLN A 40 -4.64 2.90 -12.51
CA GLN A 40 -3.39 2.86 -11.75
C GLN A 40 -3.56 3.19 -10.26
N LEU A 41 -4.70 3.76 -9.86
CA LEU A 41 -4.93 4.25 -8.51
C LEU A 41 -4.84 3.14 -7.47
N THR A 42 -5.46 1.98 -7.72
CA THR A 42 -5.41 0.85 -6.78
C THR A 42 -3.98 0.35 -6.60
N VAL A 43 -3.24 0.20 -7.69
CA VAL A 43 -1.83 -0.23 -7.66
C VAL A 43 -0.97 0.80 -6.93
N ALA A 44 -1.18 2.10 -7.19
CA ALA A 44 -0.46 3.18 -6.54
C ALA A 44 -0.73 3.24 -5.04
N LEU A 45 -1.98 3.07 -4.61
CA LEU A 45 -2.35 3.03 -3.19
C LEU A 45 -1.76 1.82 -2.46
N LEU A 46 -1.82 0.64 -3.08
CA LEU A 46 -1.20 -0.57 -2.52
C LEU A 46 0.33 -0.45 -2.46
N ALA A 47 0.96 0.13 -3.49
CA ALA A 47 2.39 0.39 -3.51
C ALA A 47 2.79 1.41 -2.43
N ALA A 48 2.01 2.47 -2.26
CA ALA A 48 2.21 3.46 -1.21
C ALA A 48 2.06 2.83 0.19
N LEU A 49 1.08 1.95 0.39
CA LEU A 49 0.93 1.20 1.63
C LEU A 49 2.18 0.36 1.90
N VAL A 50 2.67 -0.40 0.91
CA VAL A 50 3.90 -1.18 1.06
C VAL A 50 5.08 -0.26 1.39
N ALA A 51 5.24 0.87 0.71
CA ALA A 51 6.32 1.83 0.98
C ALA A 51 6.25 2.39 2.41
N VAL A 52 5.08 2.80 2.88
CA VAL A 52 4.90 3.34 4.24
C VAL A 52 5.11 2.26 5.30
N GLN A 53 4.61 1.03 5.08
CA GLN A 53 4.77 -0.08 6.03
C GLN A 53 6.19 -0.66 6.06
N THR A 54 7.03 -0.34 5.06
CA THR A 54 8.41 -0.82 4.96
C THR A 54 9.42 0.19 5.48
N LEU A 55 9.20 1.48 5.27
CA LEU A 55 10.08 2.56 5.75
C LEU A 55 9.61 3.20 7.06
N GLY A 56 8.32 3.13 7.37
CA GLY A 56 7.72 3.80 8.51
C GLY A 56 7.72 2.94 9.77
N ALA A 57 8.30 3.48 10.85
CA ALA A 57 8.13 2.99 12.22
C ALA A 57 7.53 4.13 13.08
N GLY A 58 6.20 4.26 13.09
CA GLY A 58 5.51 5.37 13.74
C GLY A 58 5.75 6.69 13.02
N GLN A 59 6.49 7.62 13.65
CA GLN A 59 6.89 8.91 13.06
C GLN A 59 8.36 8.96 12.60
N ALA A 60 9.11 7.88 12.81
CA ALA A 60 10.50 7.79 12.38
C ALA A 60 10.62 7.02 11.06
N ILE A 61 11.46 7.52 10.16
CA ILE A 61 11.91 6.77 8.98
C ILE A 61 13.07 5.91 9.47
N VAL A 62 12.85 4.60 9.54
CA VAL A 62 13.89 3.63 9.93
C VAL A 62 14.17 2.74 8.72
N VAL A 63 15.42 2.69 8.31
CA VAL A 63 15.88 1.74 7.30
C VAL A 63 16.07 0.38 8.00
N ASP A 64 14.97 -0.30 8.31
CA ASP A 64 14.94 -1.63 8.92
C ASP A 64 15.20 -2.72 7.86
N ALA A 65 15.43 -3.96 8.29
CA ALA A 65 15.59 -5.16 7.48
C ALA A 65 14.47 -5.42 6.45
N ARG A 66 13.36 -4.67 6.53
CA ARG A 66 12.23 -4.70 5.60
C ARG A 66 12.60 -4.20 4.21
N VAL A 67 13.46 -3.17 4.10
CA VAL A 67 13.87 -2.58 2.81
C VAL A 67 14.62 -3.60 1.93
N PRO A 68 15.71 -4.24 2.40
CA PRO A 68 16.40 -5.26 1.61
C PRO A 68 15.53 -6.49 1.32
N ALA A 69 14.63 -6.88 2.23
CA ALA A 69 13.69 -7.99 1.97
C ALA A 69 12.74 -7.68 0.80
N VAL A 70 12.23 -6.45 0.72
CA VAL A 70 11.37 -6.01 -0.40
C VAL A 70 12.16 -5.93 -1.71
N LEU A 71 13.41 -5.48 -1.67
CA LEU A 71 14.28 -5.45 -2.86
C LEU A 71 14.53 -6.86 -3.40
N VAL A 72 14.78 -7.85 -2.53
CA VAL A 72 14.93 -9.25 -2.95
C VAL A 72 13.63 -9.80 -3.53
N ALA A 73 12.49 -9.50 -2.89
CA ALA A 73 11.18 -9.90 -3.41
C ALA A 73 10.93 -9.33 -4.81
N ALA A 74 11.22 -8.04 -5.01
CA ALA A 74 11.09 -7.38 -6.30
C ALA A 74 12.00 -8.02 -7.36
N GLY A 75 13.25 -8.32 -7.04
CA GLY A 75 14.18 -8.98 -7.95
C GLY A 75 13.72 -10.39 -8.38
N LEU A 76 13.24 -11.20 -7.43
CA LEU A 76 12.72 -12.53 -7.74
C LEU A 76 11.44 -12.47 -8.59
N LEU A 77 10.57 -11.48 -8.33
CA LEU A 77 9.36 -11.28 -9.11
C LEU A 77 9.67 -10.86 -10.55
N MET A 78 10.72 -10.04 -10.78
CA MET A 78 11.17 -9.65 -12.12
C MET A 78 11.63 -10.85 -12.96
N ILE A 79 12.20 -11.87 -12.32
CA ILE A 79 12.64 -13.12 -12.97
C ILE A 79 11.45 -14.10 -13.14
N ARG A 80 10.22 -13.68 -12.79
CA ARG A 80 9.00 -14.52 -12.79
C ARG A 80 9.12 -15.78 -11.91
N ALA A 81 9.83 -15.70 -10.79
CA ALA A 81 9.86 -16.79 -9.81
C ALA A 81 8.44 -17.08 -9.27
N PRO A 82 8.12 -18.35 -8.92
CA PRO A 82 6.83 -18.68 -8.34
C PRO A 82 6.62 -17.92 -7.03
N PHE A 83 5.41 -17.37 -6.83
CA PHE A 83 5.10 -16.46 -5.72
C PHE A 83 5.51 -17.01 -4.35
N LEU A 84 5.31 -18.31 -4.11
CA LEU A 84 5.70 -18.96 -2.86
C LEU A 84 7.22 -18.85 -2.59
N VAL A 85 8.05 -19.00 -3.62
CA VAL A 85 9.51 -18.88 -3.50
C VAL A 85 9.90 -17.43 -3.20
N VAL A 86 9.23 -16.45 -3.81
CA VAL A 86 9.44 -15.02 -3.54
C VAL A 86 9.16 -14.70 -2.07
N VAL A 87 8.03 -15.15 -1.54
CA VAL A 87 7.61 -14.91 -0.15
C VAL A 87 8.57 -15.58 0.83
N ILE A 88 8.94 -16.84 0.60
CA ILE A 88 9.87 -17.56 1.48
C ILE A 88 11.24 -16.90 1.47
N ALA A 89 11.78 -16.53 0.30
CA ALA A 89 13.07 -15.88 0.20
C ALA A 89 13.09 -14.51 0.90
N ALA A 90 12.06 -13.68 0.70
CA ALA A 90 11.94 -12.40 1.38
C ALA A 90 11.84 -12.56 2.91
N ALA A 91 11.06 -13.54 3.38
CA ALA A 91 10.94 -13.86 4.80
C ALA A 91 12.27 -14.33 5.41
N LEU A 92 13.02 -15.18 4.70
CA LEU A 92 14.34 -15.63 5.12
C LEU A 92 15.35 -14.48 5.19
N VAL A 93 15.36 -13.59 4.20
CA VAL A 93 16.21 -12.39 4.21
C VAL A 93 15.88 -11.51 5.41
N ALA A 94 14.60 -11.22 5.64
CA ALA A 94 14.18 -10.43 6.79
C ALA A 94 14.56 -11.10 8.13
N ALA A 95 14.37 -12.42 8.25
CA ALA A 95 14.72 -13.18 9.45
C ALA A 95 16.23 -13.20 9.72
N LEU A 96 17.05 -13.44 8.71
CA LEU A 96 18.51 -13.47 8.83
C LEU A 96 19.06 -12.09 9.21
N LEU A 97 18.58 -11.02 8.58
CA LEU A 97 18.99 -9.66 8.92
C LEU A 97 18.58 -9.27 10.34
N ARG A 98 17.41 -9.73 10.80
CA ARG A 98 16.97 -9.52 12.19
C ARG A 98 17.81 -10.33 13.19
N MET A 99 18.23 -11.54 12.83
CA MET A 99 19.14 -12.37 13.65
C MET A 99 20.56 -11.79 13.72
N LEU A 100 21.04 -11.13 12.66
CA LEU A 100 22.35 -10.48 12.60
C LEU A 100 22.42 -9.16 13.40
N GLY A 101 21.36 -8.81 14.15
CA GLY A 101 21.34 -7.62 15.01
C GLY A 101 21.01 -6.32 14.28
N TRP A 102 20.57 -6.37 13.02
CA TRP A 102 20.12 -5.21 12.24
C TRP A 102 18.68 -4.77 12.60
N ALA A 103 18.33 -4.85 13.88
CA ALA A 103 17.03 -4.43 14.39
C ALA A 103 17.17 -3.73 15.74
N ALA A 104 17.15 -2.41 15.71
CA ALA A 104 16.53 -1.56 16.72
C ALA A 104 15.65 -0.54 15.99
#